data_AF-A0A939QWE0-F1
#
_entry.id   AF-A0A939QWE0-F1
#
_cell.length_a   1.000
_cell.length_b   1.000
_cell.length_c   1.000
_cell.angle_alpha   90.00
_cell.angle_beta   90.00
_cell.angle_gamma   90.00
#
_symmetry.space_group_name_H-M   'P 1'
#
loop_
_entity.id
_entity.type
_entity.pdbx_description
1 polymer ?
#
loop_
_entity_poly.entity_id
_entity_poly.type
_entity_poly.pdbx_seq_one_letter_code
_entity_poly.pdbx_strand_id
1 'polypeptide(L)'
;GAIPTLFFASRRNDTPLRFVKDSPVDGPAIRQSLSNGLSEFVGNISFNIVGICYNLQLMKYIGENGVSAYGVLMYVGFIFGSVFIGYNMGISQVISFKYGAGDRAELRSLLRKSCALIAVAGLLITVVIESFAHGISSVFVGYFPELCDLTTYAMRIYMVSFLICGFNMFASAWFTALNNGPVSALISFTRTLVFELGCVFVLPLVLGIDGIWLAVNVAEVLALALSAALILGLRHRYGY
;
A
#
# COMPACT_ATOMS: atom_id res chain seq x y z
N GLY A 1 8.14 16.46 -16.94
CA GLY A 1 7.23 16.74 -18.08
C GLY A 1 7.87 17.56 -19.20
N ALA A 2 8.64 18.61 -18.89
CA ALA A 2 9.08 19.58 -19.89
C ALA A 2 10.11 19.06 -20.92
N ILE A 3 10.95 18.09 -20.55
CA ILE A 3 11.99 17.55 -21.43
C ILE A 3 11.40 16.72 -22.58
N PRO A 4 10.46 15.76 -22.33
CA PRO A 4 9.75 15.07 -23.41
C PRO A 4 8.99 16.00 -24.35
N THR A 5 8.29 17.01 -23.82
CA THR A 5 7.50 17.93 -24.65
C THR A 5 8.37 18.79 -25.55
N LEU A 6 9.51 19.28 -25.06
CA LEU A 6 10.47 20.01 -25.88
C LEU A 6 11.16 19.11 -26.91
N PHE A 7 11.46 17.86 -26.56
CA PHE A 7 12.08 16.88 -27.47
C PHE A 7 11.15 16.51 -28.64
N PHE A 8 9.89 16.16 -28.36
CA PHE A 8 8.91 15.80 -29.40
C PHE A 8 8.41 17.02 -30.21
N ALA A 9 8.58 18.24 -29.70
CA ALA A 9 8.32 19.49 -30.42
C ALA A 9 9.51 20.00 -31.23
N SER A 10 10.72 19.48 -30.98
CA SER A 10 11.93 19.88 -31.69
C SER A 10 11.92 19.35 -33.13
N ARG A 11 12.30 20.22 -34.08
CA ARG A 11 12.46 19.86 -35.50
C ARG A 11 13.58 18.85 -35.77
N ARG A 12 14.43 18.56 -34.78
CA ARG A 12 15.53 17.57 -34.85
C ARG A 12 15.13 16.16 -34.40
N ASN A 13 13.84 15.88 -34.28
CA ASN A 13 13.38 14.58 -33.84
C ASN A 13 13.37 13.55 -34.99
N ASP A 14 14.27 12.58 -34.92
CA ASP A 14 14.39 11.45 -35.87
C ASP A 14 13.50 10.25 -35.49
N THR A 15 12.69 10.35 -34.42
CA THR A 15 11.73 9.30 -34.04
C THR A 15 10.42 9.38 -34.86
N PRO A 16 9.69 8.26 -35.00
CA PRO A 16 8.41 8.22 -35.72
C PRO A 16 7.27 8.97 -35.01
N LEU A 17 7.46 9.40 -33.75
CA LEU A 17 6.46 10.13 -32.97
C LEU A 17 6.74 11.63 -33.03
N ARG A 18 5.81 12.40 -33.60
CA ARG A 18 5.88 13.87 -33.69
C ARG A 18 4.54 14.45 -33.25
N PHE A 19 4.54 15.65 -32.66
CA PHE A 19 3.28 16.35 -32.41
C PHE A 19 2.62 16.71 -33.74
N VAL A 20 1.42 16.19 -33.97
CA VAL A 20 0.59 16.48 -35.15
C VAL A 20 -0.53 17.41 -34.70
N LYS A 21 -0.79 18.46 -35.50
CA LYS A 21 -1.78 19.50 -35.18
C LYS A 21 -3.23 18.99 -35.23
N ASP A 22 -3.47 17.98 -36.08
CA ASP A 22 -4.80 17.45 -36.41
C ASP A 22 -4.92 15.97 -36.02
N SER A 23 -4.75 15.66 -34.73
CA SER A 23 -5.17 14.34 -34.23
C SER A 23 -6.69 14.35 -34.03
N PRO A 24 -7.46 13.47 -34.68
CA PRO A 24 -8.86 13.32 -34.32
C PRO A 24 -8.95 12.93 -32.85
N VAL A 25 -9.88 13.56 -32.12
CA VAL A 25 -10.14 13.25 -30.71
C VAL A 25 -10.68 11.83 -30.65
N ASP A 26 -9.82 10.88 -30.25
CA ASP A 26 -10.20 9.49 -30.05
C ASP A 26 -10.98 9.37 -28.73
N GLY A 27 -12.28 9.67 -28.80
CA GLY A 27 -13.22 9.56 -27.69
C GLY A 27 -13.18 8.20 -26.98
N PRO A 28 -13.15 7.07 -27.71
CA PRO A 28 -12.92 5.73 -27.13
C PRO A 28 -11.63 5.65 -26.31
N ALA A 29 -10.49 6.10 -26.84
CA ALA A 29 -9.22 6.08 -26.13
C ALA A 29 -9.23 6.99 -24.88
N ILE A 30 -9.87 8.16 -24.96
CA ILE A 30 -10.05 9.08 -23.82
C ILE A 30 -10.91 8.42 -22.75
N ARG A 31 -12.03 7.79 -23.11
CA ARG A 31 -12.92 7.09 -22.17
C ARG A 31 -12.18 5.94 -21.48
N GLN A 32 -11.38 5.18 -22.21
CA GLN A 32 -10.59 4.09 -21.64
C GLN A 32 -9.50 4.61 -20.68
N SER A 33 -8.85 5.71 -21.04
CA SER A 33 -7.86 6.37 -20.17
C SER A 33 -8.51 6.92 -18.90
N LEU A 34 -9.69 7.54 -19.00
CA LEU A 34 -10.49 8.00 -17.86
C LEU A 34 -10.95 6.84 -16.98
N SER A 35 -11.41 5.73 -17.56
CA SER A 35 -11.82 4.55 -16.79
C SER A 35 -10.66 3.96 -15.98
N ASN A 36 -9.46 3.91 -16.56
CA ASN A 36 -8.26 3.49 -15.84
C ASN A 36 -7.86 4.51 -14.76
N GLY A 37 -7.86 5.80 -15.11
CA GLY A 37 -7.52 6.88 -14.17
C GLY A 37 -8.47 6.97 -12.97
N LEU A 38 -9.75 6.68 -13.16
CA LEU A 38 -10.74 6.63 -12.08
C LEU A 38 -10.40 5.57 -11.02
N SER A 39 -9.82 4.44 -11.43
CA SER A 39 -9.42 3.38 -10.48
C SER A 39 -8.27 3.84 -9.59
N GLU A 40 -7.27 4.51 -10.18
CA GLU A 40 -6.12 5.08 -9.45
C GLU A 40 -6.56 6.25 -8.55
N PHE A 41 -7.50 7.06 -9.03
CA PHE A 41 -8.10 8.16 -8.28
C PHE A 41 -8.86 7.65 -7.04
N VAL A 42 -9.68 6.61 -7.20
CA VAL A 42 -10.39 5.98 -6.08
C VAL A 42 -9.39 5.47 -5.05
N GLY A 43 -8.31 4.80 -5.47
CA GLY A 43 -7.25 4.34 -4.56
C GLY A 43 -6.61 5.48 -3.75
N ASN A 44 -6.23 6.57 -4.42
CA ASN A 44 -5.63 7.73 -3.75
C ASN A 44 -6.60 8.45 -2.82
N ILE A 45 -7.86 8.62 -3.23
CA ILE A 45 -8.90 9.21 -2.36
C ILE A 45 -9.16 8.33 -1.15
N SER A 46 -9.21 7.02 -1.32
CA SER A 46 -9.43 6.05 -0.23
C SER A 46 -8.42 6.26 0.90
N PHE A 47 -7.13 6.34 0.54
CA PHE A 47 -6.06 6.57 1.49
C PHE A 47 -6.21 7.91 2.23
N ASN A 48 -6.54 8.98 1.50
CA ASN A 48 -6.75 10.31 2.10
C ASN A 48 -7.97 10.34 3.04
N ILE A 49 -9.07 9.70 2.67
CA ILE A 49 -10.27 9.60 3.52
C ILE A 49 -9.93 8.88 4.83
N VAL A 50 -9.24 7.74 4.75
CA VAL A 50 -8.83 6.99 5.94
C VAL A 50 -7.94 7.84 6.84
N GLY A 51 -6.98 8.58 6.28
CA GLY A 51 -6.13 9.51 7.03
C GLY A 51 -6.92 10.61 7.73
N ILE A 52 -7.91 11.21 7.06
CA ILE A 52 -8.82 12.19 7.68
C ILE A 52 -9.59 11.56 8.84
N CYS A 53 -10.12 10.34 8.66
CA CYS A 53 -10.87 9.64 9.69
C CYS A 53 -10.00 9.28 10.91
N TYR A 54 -8.76 8.85 10.69
CA TYR A 54 -7.77 8.66 11.78
C TYR A 54 -7.57 9.96 12.55
N ASN A 55 -7.30 11.07 11.85
CA ASN A 55 -7.10 12.37 12.49
C ASN A 55 -8.34 12.81 13.28
N LEU A 56 -9.54 12.64 12.74
CA LEU A 56 -10.79 12.97 13.45
C LEU A 56 -10.97 12.13 14.72
N GLN A 57 -10.68 10.83 14.68
CA GLN A 57 -10.76 9.97 15.87
C GLN A 57 -9.69 10.33 16.89
N LEU A 58 -8.44 10.53 16.46
CA LEU A 58 -7.36 10.90 17.36
C LEU A 58 -7.64 12.25 18.04
N MET A 59 -8.12 13.25 17.29
CA MET A 59 -8.57 14.52 17.86
C MET A 59 -9.66 14.34 18.91
N LYS A 60 -10.63 13.45 18.65
CA LYS A 60 -11.74 13.18 19.57
C LYS A 60 -11.28 12.50 20.87
N TYR A 61 -10.35 11.55 20.80
CA TYR A 61 -9.97 10.72 21.95
C TYR A 61 -8.78 11.26 22.75
N ILE A 62 -7.79 11.85 22.09
CA ILE A 62 -6.52 12.28 22.71
C ILE A 62 -6.02 13.66 22.25
N GLY A 63 -6.83 14.39 21.47
CA GLY A 63 -6.54 15.75 21.05
C GLY A 63 -5.34 15.87 20.11
N GLU A 64 -4.74 17.07 20.09
CA GLU A 64 -3.68 17.45 19.15
C GLU A 64 -2.42 16.58 19.24
N ASN A 65 -2.12 16.07 20.44
CA ASN A 65 -0.98 15.17 20.67
C ASN A 65 -1.13 13.86 19.88
N GLY A 66 -2.35 13.33 19.77
CA GLY A 66 -2.60 12.11 19.00
C GLY A 66 -2.41 12.27 17.50
N VAL A 67 -2.89 13.38 16.95
CA VAL A 67 -2.70 13.70 15.53
C VAL A 67 -1.22 13.91 15.21
N SER A 68 -0.50 14.59 16.10
CA SER A 68 0.94 14.80 15.96
C SER A 68 1.71 13.48 15.97
N ALA A 69 1.39 12.58 16.92
CA ALA A 69 1.97 11.25 16.98
C ALA A 69 1.68 10.43 15.71
N TYR A 70 0.43 10.46 15.21
CA TYR A 70 0.05 9.78 13.98
C TYR A 70 0.83 10.28 12.76
N GLY A 71 1.11 11.59 12.68
CA GLY A 71 1.99 12.15 11.64
C GLY A 71 3.38 11.50 11.64
N VAL A 72 4.00 11.34 12.81
CA VAL A 72 5.29 10.63 12.94
C VAL A 72 5.15 9.17 12.49
N LEU A 73 4.11 8.48 12.92
CA LEU A 73 3.83 7.10 12.52
C LEU A 73 3.69 6.95 11.00
N MET A 74 3.03 7.90 10.33
CA MET A 74 2.87 7.90 8.87
C MET A 74 4.21 8.08 8.15
N TYR A 75 5.08 9.00 8.60
CA TYR A 75 6.40 9.17 8.00
C TYR A 75 7.26 7.92 8.13
N VAL A 76 7.34 7.39 9.35
CA VAL A 76 8.10 6.16 9.64
C VAL A 76 7.52 4.99 8.87
N GLY A 77 6.19 4.85 8.88
CA GLY A 77 5.48 3.80 8.16
C GLY A 77 5.71 3.86 6.65
N PHE A 78 5.78 5.05 6.06
CA PHE A 78 6.08 5.21 4.63
C PHE A 78 7.53 4.82 4.29
N ILE A 79 8.50 5.18 5.13
CA ILE A 79 9.91 4.80 4.94
C ILE A 79 10.04 3.28 4.87
N PHE A 80 9.50 2.55 5.85
CA PHE A 80 9.59 1.09 5.87
C PHE A 80 8.67 0.42 4.84
N GLY A 81 7.48 0.97 4.62
CA GLY A 81 6.55 0.52 3.59
C GLY A 81 7.12 0.64 2.17
N SER A 82 7.98 1.63 1.93
CA SER A 82 8.65 1.82 0.63
C SER A 82 9.48 0.61 0.20
N VAL A 83 10.01 -0.16 1.14
CA VAL A 83 10.75 -1.41 0.86
C VAL A 83 9.85 -2.42 0.18
N PHE A 84 8.63 -2.61 0.69
CA PHE A 84 7.64 -3.50 0.09
C PHE A 84 7.09 -2.94 -1.22
N ILE A 85 6.88 -1.62 -1.32
CA ILE A 85 6.48 -0.98 -2.58
C ILE A 85 7.54 -1.25 -3.67
N GLY A 86 8.81 -1.03 -3.37
CA GLY A 86 9.93 -1.27 -4.28
C GLY A 86 10.03 -2.73 -4.70
N TYR A 87 9.92 -3.66 -3.75
CA TYR A 87 9.87 -5.10 -4.05
C TYR A 87 8.73 -5.45 -5.01
N ASN A 88 7.52 -4.95 -4.72
CA ASN A 88 6.33 -5.22 -5.52
C ASN A 88 6.44 -4.65 -6.95
N MET A 89 7.00 -3.45 -7.10
CA MET A 89 7.26 -2.88 -8.43
C MET A 89 8.22 -3.75 -9.26
N GLY A 90 9.25 -4.32 -8.63
CA GLY A 90 10.22 -5.19 -9.30
C GLY A 90 9.66 -6.57 -9.65
N ILE A 91 9.07 -7.27 -8.68
CA ILE A 91 8.59 -8.65 -8.87
C ILE A 91 7.39 -8.72 -9.84
N SER A 92 6.55 -7.68 -9.89
CA SER A 92 5.38 -7.64 -10.78
C SER A 92 5.77 -7.78 -12.26
N GLN A 93 6.90 -7.20 -12.67
CA GLN A 93 7.39 -7.32 -14.05
C GLN A 93 7.81 -8.76 -14.38
N VAL A 94 8.49 -9.42 -13.43
CA VAL A 94 8.94 -10.81 -13.57
C VAL A 94 7.73 -11.76 -13.63
N ILE A 95 6.75 -11.56 -12.75
CA ILE A 95 5.50 -12.35 -12.73
C ILE A 95 4.74 -12.19 -14.05
N SER A 96 4.56 -10.95 -14.52
CA SER A 96 3.85 -10.66 -15.78
C SER A 96 4.52 -11.33 -16.98
N PHE A 97 5.86 -11.25 -17.06
CA PHE A 97 6.62 -11.92 -18.12
C PHE A 97 6.48 -13.44 -18.08
N LYS A 98 6.66 -14.06 -16.90
CA LYS A 98 6.57 -15.52 -16.73
C LYS A 98 5.16 -16.05 -16.94
N TYR A 99 4.16 -15.28 -16.54
CA TYR A 99 2.76 -15.58 -16.83
C TYR A 99 2.47 -15.54 -18.34
N GLY A 100 2.96 -14.52 -19.05
CA GLY A 100 2.87 -14.44 -20.51
C GLY A 100 3.59 -15.58 -21.24
N ALA A 101 4.66 -16.12 -20.65
CA ALA A 101 5.39 -17.29 -21.16
C ALA A 101 4.72 -18.64 -20.83
N GLY A 102 3.64 -18.66 -20.04
CA GLY A 102 2.96 -19.90 -19.63
C GLY A 102 3.72 -20.77 -18.62
N ASP A 103 4.77 -20.23 -18.00
CA ASP A 103 5.69 -20.96 -17.10
C ASP A 103 5.08 -21.12 -15.68
N ARG A 104 4.16 -22.06 -15.54
CA ARG A 104 3.44 -22.33 -14.28
C ARG A 104 4.34 -22.81 -13.15
N ALA A 105 5.40 -23.55 -13.47
CA ALA A 105 6.36 -24.02 -12.47
C ALA A 105 7.07 -22.83 -11.84
N GLU A 106 7.48 -21.86 -12.66
CA GLU A 106 8.12 -20.66 -12.16
C GLU A 106 7.16 -19.75 -11.40
N LEU A 107 5.88 -19.63 -11.81
CA LEU A 107 4.89 -18.88 -11.02
C LEU A 107 4.75 -19.44 -9.59
N ARG A 108 4.71 -20.77 -9.43
CA ARG A 108 4.65 -21.39 -8.09
C ARG A 108 5.93 -21.14 -7.27
N SER A 109 7.09 -21.17 -7.93
CA SER A 109 8.40 -20.84 -7.36
C SER A 109 8.46 -19.38 -6.90
N LEU A 110 8.02 -18.44 -7.74
CA LEU A 110 7.94 -17.02 -7.45
C LEU A 110 7.01 -16.74 -6.27
N LEU A 111 5.80 -17.31 -6.27
CA LEU A 111 4.85 -17.15 -5.16
C LEU A 111 5.47 -17.58 -3.82
N ARG A 112 6.08 -18.77 -3.77
CA ARG A 112 6.71 -19.30 -2.55
C ARG A 112 7.91 -18.46 -2.09
N LYS A 113 8.81 -18.12 -3.00
CA LYS A 113 10.02 -17.33 -2.69
C LYS A 113 9.65 -15.91 -2.25
N SER A 114 8.64 -15.31 -2.89
CA SER A 114 8.17 -13.97 -2.55
C SER A 114 7.55 -13.95 -1.15
N CYS A 115 6.68 -14.91 -0.83
CA CYS A 115 6.12 -15.04 0.52
C CYS A 115 7.21 -15.22 1.58
N ALA A 116 8.23 -16.04 1.33
CA ALA A 116 9.35 -16.23 2.26
C ALA A 116 10.17 -14.94 2.43
N LEU A 117 10.49 -14.25 1.33
CA LEU A 117 11.25 -13.00 1.36
C LEU A 117 10.48 -11.91 2.10
N ILE A 118 9.18 -11.77 1.84
CA ILE A 118 8.31 -10.82 2.52
C ILE A 118 8.21 -11.14 4.01
N ALA A 119 8.08 -12.42 4.38
CA ALA A 119 8.04 -12.84 5.79
C ALA A 119 9.33 -12.42 6.53
N VAL A 120 10.48 -12.72 5.93
CA VAL A 120 11.79 -12.38 6.51
C VAL A 120 11.99 -10.87 6.57
N ALA A 121 11.65 -10.15 5.50
CA ALA A 121 11.76 -8.69 5.46
C ALA A 121 10.83 -8.03 6.47
N GLY A 122 9.58 -8.49 6.58
CA GLY A 122 8.62 -8.02 7.58
C GLY A 122 9.11 -8.25 9.00
N LEU A 123 9.63 -9.44 9.30
CA LEU A 123 10.21 -9.74 10.61
C LEU A 123 11.40 -8.83 10.93
N LEU A 124 12.33 -8.67 9.99
CA LEU A 124 13.51 -7.80 10.18
C LEU A 124 13.10 -6.34 10.40
N ILE A 125 12.17 -5.83 9.59
CA ILE A 125 11.65 -4.46 9.72
C ILE A 125 10.97 -4.28 11.08
N THR A 126 10.09 -5.18 11.49
CA THR A 126 9.41 -5.10 12.79
C THR A 126 10.40 -5.14 13.94
N VAL A 127 11.41 -6.03 13.91
CA VAL A 127 12.46 -6.10 14.95
C VAL A 127 13.28 -4.82 15.03
N VAL A 128 13.66 -4.25 13.88
CA VAL A 128 14.38 -2.96 13.83
C VAL A 128 13.51 -1.87 14.45
N ILE A 129 12.24 -1.75 14.05
CA ILE A 129 11.38 -0.68 14.55
C ILE A 129 11.11 -0.84 16.05
N GLU A 130 10.80 -2.05 16.53
CA GLU A 130 10.60 -2.31 17.96
C GLU A 130 11.83 -1.96 18.80
N SER A 131 13.02 -2.31 18.30
CA SER A 131 14.29 -2.05 19.00
C SER A 131 14.63 -0.55 19.04
N PHE A 132 14.28 0.19 17.98
CA PHE A 132 14.62 1.60 17.81
C PHE A 132 13.43 2.56 17.99
N ALA A 133 12.25 2.10 18.40
CA ALA A 133 11.01 2.89 18.45
C ALA A 133 11.16 4.17 19.27
N HIS A 134 11.82 4.08 20.43
CA HIS A 134 12.07 5.24 21.27
C HIS A 134 13.08 6.21 20.63
N GLY A 135 14.15 5.68 20.03
CA GLY A 135 15.13 6.48 19.31
C GLY A 135 14.50 7.24 18.14
N ILE A 136 13.69 6.55 17.33
CA ILE A 136 12.94 7.16 16.22
C ILE A 136 12.00 8.23 16.76
N SER A 137 11.19 7.93 17.78
CA SER A 137 10.24 8.89 18.37
C SER A 137 10.96 10.12 18.93
N SER A 138 12.12 9.95 19.58
CA SER A 138 12.90 11.04 20.15
C SER A 138 13.44 12.00 19.10
N VAL A 139 13.78 11.51 17.89
CA VAL A 139 14.23 12.36 16.78
C VAL A 139 13.11 13.28 16.29
N PHE A 140 11.86 12.80 16.29
CA PHE A 140 10.73 13.58 15.81
C PHE A 140 10.09 14.47 16.87
N VAL A 141 9.94 13.98 18.11
CA VAL A 141 9.15 14.62 19.17
C VAL A 141 9.83 14.59 20.55
N GLY A 142 11.12 14.31 20.63
CA GLY A 142 11.85 14.17 21.90
C GLY A 142 11.91 15.43 22.77
N TYR A 143 11.53 16.59 22.24
CA TYR A 143 11.39 17.84 22.98
C TYR A 143 10.18 17.86 23.93
N PHE A 144 9.19 16.98 23.75
CA PHE A 144 8.04 16.82 24.64
C PHE A 144 7.96 15.38 25.17
N PRO A 145 8.35 15.12 26.43
CA PRO A 145 8.42 13.77 26.99
C PRO A 145 7.12 12.97 26.87
N GLU A 146 5.97 13.58 27.22
CA GLU A 146 4.66 12.93 27.15
C GLU A 146 4.27 12.53 25.71
N LEU A 147 4.58 13.39 24.73
CA LEU A 147 4.32 13.10 23.31
C LEU A 147 5.27 12.03 22.78
N CYS A 148 6.52 12.04 23.23
CA CYS A 148 7.52 11.02 22.87
C CYS A 148 7.11 9.64 23.39
N ASP A 149 6.63 9.54 24.62
CA ASP A 149 6.16 8.28 25.21
C ASP A 149 4.90 7.77 24.50
N LEU A 150 3.93 8.65 24.23
CA LEU A 150 2.73 8.32 23.45
C LEU A 150 3.09 7.81 22.05
N THR A 151 3.99 8.51 21.36
CA THR A 151 4.43 8.15 20.00
C THR A 151 5.18 6.82 20.00
N THR A 152 6.05 6.59 21.00
CA THR A 152 6.78 5.33 21.16
C THR A 152 5.81 4.17 21.37
N TYR A 153 4.81 4.35 22.25
CA TYR A 153 3.79 3.34 22.52
C TYR A 153 2.93 3.04 21.28
N ALA A 154 2.42 4.08 20.62
CA ALA A 154 1.65 3.96 19.39
C ALA A 154 2.44 3.27 18.28
N MET A 155 3.72 3.61 18.14
CA MET A 155 4.62 3.02 17.16
C MET A 155 4.80 1.52 17.40
N ARG A 156 5.02 1.07 18.64
CA ARG A 156 5.14 -0.37 18.93
C ARG A 156 3.90 -1.15 18.50
N ILE A 157 2.72 -0.65 18.83
CA ILE A 157 1.47 -1.31 18.44
C ILE A 157 1.29 -1.29 16.93
N TYR A 158 1.46 -0.13 16.29
CA TYR A 158 1.23 0.04 14.86
C TYR A 158 2.18 -0.84 14.02
N MET A 159 3.43 -0.97 14.45
CA MET A 159 4.50 -1.52 13.61
C MET A 159 4.51 -3.05 13.55
N VAL A 160 3.73 -3.71 14.40
CA VAL A 160 3.42 -5.14 14.26
C VAL A 160 2.70 -5.42 12.92
N SER A 161 1.97 -4.44 12.37
CA SER A 161 1.27 -4.57 11.09
C SER A 161 2.22 -4.85 9.91
N PHE A 162 3.50 -4.48 10.00
CA PHE A 162 4.50 -4.75 8.95
C PHE A 162 4.78 -6.24 8.74
N LEU A 163 4.48 -7.10 9.72
CA LEU A 163 4.53 -8.55 9.55
C LEU A 163 3.53 -9.04 8.50
N ILE A 164 2.41 -8.31 8.32
CA ILE A 164 1.28 -8.72 7.49
C ILE A 164 1.15 -7.85 6.24
N CYS A 165 1.39 -6.54 6.36
CA CYS A 165 1.20 -5.56 5.29
C CYS A 165 1.91 -5.96 3.99
N GLY A 166 3.16 -6.45 4.09
CA GLY A 166 3.92 -6.91 2.93
C GLY A 166 3.19 -8.00 2.12
N PHE A 167 2.49 -8.93 2.78
CA PHE A 167 1.72 -9.99 2.12
C PHE A 167 0.50 -9.44 1.39
N ASN A 168 -0.23 -8.51 1.99
CA ASN A 168 -1.39 -7.90 1.35
C ASN A 168 -1.01 -7.04 0.15
N MET A 169 0.08 -6.27 0.26
CA MET A 169 0.62 -5.52 -0.87
C MET A 169 1.05 -6.46 -2.01
N PHE A 170 1.71 -7.57 -1.66
CA PHE A 170 2.13 -8.56 -2.65
C PHE A 170 0.94 -9.31 -3.28
N ALA A 171 -0.11 -9.64 -2.53
CA ALA A 171 -1.30 -10.27 -3.08
C ALA A 171 -1.97 -9.37 -4.14
N SER A 172 -2.12 -8.08 -3.87
CA SER A 172 -2.63 -7.11 -4.85
C SER A 172 -1.71 -7.00 -6.07
N ALA A 173 -0.39 -6.87 -5.86
CA ALA A 173 0.59 -6.82 -6.94
C ALA A 173 0.58 -8.09 -7.80
N TRP A 174 0.43 -9.26 -7.18
CA TRP A 174 0.34 -10.56 -7.84
C TRP A 174 -0.84 -10.62 -8.81
N PHE A 175 -2.05 -10.25 -8.38
CA PHE A 175 -3.21 -10.23 -9.28
C PHE A 175 -3.11 -9.16 -10.37
N THR A 176 -2.46 -8.02 -10.08
CA THR A 176 -2.17 -6.99 -11.08
C THR A 176 -1.25 -7.55 -12.16
N ALA A 177 -0.17 -8.25 -11.77
CA ALA A 177 0.78 -8.87 -12.69
C ALA A 177 0.18 -10.03 -13.51
N LEU A 178 -0.84 -10.71 -12.99
CA LEU A 178 -1.62 -11.74 -13.72
C LEU A 178 -2.72 -11.15 -14.62
N ASN A 179 -2.74 -9.82 -14.82
CA ASN A 179 -3.75 -9.10 -15.58
C ASN A 179 -5.19 -9.28 -15.02
N ASN A 180 -5.31 -9.42 -13.70
CA ASN A 180 -6.58 -9.46 -12.97
C ASN A 180 -6.74 -8.22 -12.08
N GLY A 181 -6.82 -7.06 -12.73
CA GLY A 181 -7.05 -5.76 -12.10
C GLY A 181 -8.25 -5.74 -11.14
N PRO A 182 -9.42 -6.33 -11.47
CA PRO A 182 -10.57 -6.32 -10.58
C PRO A 182 -10.32 -6.99 -9.22
N VAL A 183 -9.64 -8.13 -9.18
CA VAL A 183 -9.33 -8.82 -7.92
C VAL A 183 -8.28 -8.05 -7.12
N SER A 184 -7.27 -7.48 -7.79
CA SER A 184 -6.30 -6.59 -7.14
C SER A 184 -6.96 -5.37 -6.52
N ALA A 185 -7.84 -4.70 -7.26
CA ALA A 185 -8.60 -3.54 -6.81
C ALA A 185 -9.50 -3.90 -5.63
N LEU A 186 -10.18 -5.05 -5.66
CA LEU A 186 -10.97 -5.55 -4.54
C LEU A 186 -10.12 -5.71 -3.27
N ILE A 187 -8.96 -6.37 -3.35
CA ILE A 187 -8.08 -6.56 -2.19
C ILE A 187 -7.65 -5.20 -1.61
N SER A 188 -7.12 -4.32 -2.45
CA SER A 188 -6.60 -3.02 -2.00
C SER A 188 -7.71 -2.12 -1.46
N PHE A 189 -8.86 -2.06 -2.14
CA PHE A 189 -10.00 -1.26 -1.71
C PHE A 189 -10.63 -1.78 -0.42
N THR A 190 -10.87 -3.10 -0.32
CA THR A 190 -11.45 -3.68 0.89
C THR A 190 -10.52 -3.53 2.08
N ARG A 191 -9.20 -3.70 1.89
CA ARG A 191 -8.20 -3.46 2.95
C ARG A 191 -8.29 -2.04 3.49
N THR A 192 -8.15 -1.03 2.63
CA THR A 192 -8.05 0.37 3.07
C THR A 192 -9.42 0.96 3.43
N LEU A 193 -10.42 0.82 2.56
CA LEU A 193 -11.70 1.52 2.74
C LEU A 193 -12.72 0.78 3.60
N VAL A 194 -12.72 -0.56 3.59
CA VAL A 194 -13.73 -1.33 4.33
C VAL A 194 -13.18 -1.77 5.68
N PHE A 195 -12.04 -2.46 5.69
CA PHE A 195 -11.47 -3.01 6.91
C PHE A 195 -10.81 -1.94 7.77
N GLU A 196 -9.90 -1.15 7.22
CA GLU A 196 -9.19 -0.14 8.01
C GLU A 196 -10.12 0.97 8.48
N LEU A 197 -10.92 1.56 7.59
CA LEU A 197 -11.94 2.55 7.99
C LEU A 197 -12.92 1.99 9.01
N GLY A 198 -13.45 0.78 8.78
CA GLY A 198 -14.37 0.13 9.72
C GLY A 198 -13.73 -0.08 11.09
N CYS A 199 -12.49 -0.56 11.12
CA CYS A 199 -11.74 -0.76 12.36
C CYS A 199 -11.50 0.55 13.12
N VAL A 200 -11.16 1.64 12.42
CA VAL A 200 -10.94 2.97 13.01
C VAL A 200 -12.18 3.51 13.72
N PHE A 201 -13.39 3.19 13.24
CA PHE A 201 -14.63 3.62 13.91
C PHE A 201 -15.11 2.64 14.97
N VAL A 202 -14.92 1.33 14.77
CA VAL A 202 -15.52 0.30 15.63
C VAL A 202 -14.62 -0.06 16.82
N LEU A 203 -13.31 -0.27 16.62
CA LEU A 203 -12.43 -0.70 17.70
C LEU A 203 -12.36 0.28 18.88
N PRO A 204 -12.33 1.61 18.66
CA PRO A 204 -12.25 2.55 19.76
C PRO A 204 -13.48 2.55 20.68
N LEU A 205 -14.64 2.06 20.19
CA LEU A 205 -15.85 1.93 21.01
C LEU A 205 -15.70 0.84 22.08
N VAL A 206 -14.79 -0.13 21.88
CA VAL A 206 -14.59 -1.27 22.77
C VAL A 206 -13.28 -1.15 23.55
N LEU A 207 -12.22 -0.67 22.90
CA LEU A 207 -10.85 -0.64 23.42
C LEU A 207 -10.32 0.78 23.68
N GLY A 208 -11.12 1.82 23.45
CA GLY A 208 -10.70 3.20 23.60
C GLY A 208 -9.55 3.57 22.65
N ILE A 209 -8.53 4.24 23.18
CA ILE A 209 -7.42 4.77 22.39
C ILE A 209 -6.59 3.65 21.73
N ASP A 210 -6.39 2.54 22.44
CA ASP A 210 -5.69 1.36 21.92
C ASP A 210 -6.39 0.78 20.70
N GLY A 211 -7.71 0.92 20.62
CA GLY A 211 -8.50 0.54 19.47
C GLY A 211 -8.12 1.29 18.19
N ILE A 212 -7.70 2.55 18.29
CA ILE A 212 -7.25 3.34 17.13
C ILE A 212 -5.90 2.81 16.64
N TRP A 213 -4.94 2.57 17.55
CA TRP A 213 -3.61 2.06 17.18
C TRP A 213 -3.65 0.62 16.65
N LEU A 214 -4.57 -0.20 17.17
CA LEU A 214 -4.78 -1.57 16.69
C LEU A 214 -5.59 -1.67 15.41
N ALA A 215 -6.25 -0.59 14.96
CA ALA A 215 -7.13 -0.65 13.79
C ALA A 215 -6.41 -1.11 12.52
N VAL A 216 -5.18 -0.64 12.28
CA VAL A 216 -4.36 -1.13 11.15
C VAL A 216 -4.04 -2.61 11.28
N ASN A 217 -3.65 -3.07 12.47
CA ASN A 217 -3.30 -4.48 12.69
C ASN A 217 -4.48 -5.40 12.40
N VAL A 218 -5.67 -5.07 12.91
CA VAL A 218 -6.88 -5.87 12.68
C VAL A 218 -7.29 -5.82 11.22
N ALA A 219 -7.21 -4.65 10.58
CA ALA A 219 -7.51 -4.51 9.16
C ALA A 219 -6.56 -5.33 8.28
N GLU A 220 -5.27 -5.35 8.59
CA GLU A 220 -4.27 -6.14 7.87
C GLU A 220 -4.52 -7.65 8.03
N VAL A 221 -4.92 -8.13 9.22
CA VAL A 221 -5.32 -9.53 9.44
C VAL A 221 -6.54 -9.90 8.61
N LEU A 222 -7.58 -9.06 8.60
CA LEU A 222 -8.79 -9.28 7.80
C LEU A 222 -8.48 -9.29 6.29
N ALA A 223 -7.64 -8.36 5.85
CA ALA A 223 -7.17 -8.30 4.48
C ALA A 223 -6.33 -9.53 4.11
N LEU A 224 -5.50 -10.03 5.03
CA LEU A 224 -4.69 -11.24 4.79
C LEU A 224 -5.59 -12.46 4.59
N ALA A 225 -6.65 -12.59 5.38
CA ALA A 225 -7.62 -13.67 5.23
C ALA A 225 -8.31 -13.61 3.86
N LEU A 226 -8.73 -12.42 3.42
CA LEU A 226 -9.32 -12.21 2.10
C LEU A 226 -8.33 -12.51 0.98
N SER A 227 -7.11 -12.00 1.07
CA SER A 227 -6.02 -12.22 0.11
C SER A 227 -5.70 -13.71 -0.02
N ALA A 228 -5.55 -14.41 1.11
CA ALA A 228 -5.30 -15.85 1.13
C ALA A 228 -6.44 -16.64 0.50
N ALA A 229 -7.70 -16.31 0.81
CA ALA A 229 -8.87 -16.94 0.22
C ALA A 229 -8.90 -16.76 -1.31
N LEU A 230 -8.59 -15.57 -1.81
CA LEU A 230 -8.56 -15.27 -3.25
C LEU A 230 -7.40 -16.00 -3.95
N ILE A 231 -6.21 -16.03 -3.35
CA ILE A 231 -5.05 -16.78 -3.89
C ILE A 231 -5.37 -18.28 -3.95
N LEU A 232 -5.96 -18.85 -2.90
CA LEU A 232 -6.31 -20.27 -2.88
C LEU A 232 -7.44 -20.60 -3.85
N GLY A 233 -8.49 -19.78 -3.92
CA GLY A 233 -9.64 -19.99 -4.80
C GLY A 233 -9.30 -19.84 -6.29
N LEU A 234 -8.40 -18.93 -6.65
CA LEU A 234 -8.00 -18.69 -8.04
C LEU A 234 -6.79 -19.54 -8.47
N ARG A 235 -6.25 -20.37 -7.58
CA ARG A 235 -5.10 -21.24 -7.86
C ARG A 235 -5.30 -22.13 -9.08
N HIS A 236 -6.47 -22.77 -9.20
CA HIS A 236 -6.78 -23.65 -10.33
C HIS A 236 -6.91 -22.89 -11.66
N ARG A 237 -7.32 -21.62 -11.62
CA ARG A 237 -7.48 -20.78 -12.82
C ARG A 237 -6.13 -20.37 -13.41
N TYR A 238 -5.16 -20.04 -12.56
CA TYR A 238 -3.84 -19.54 -13.00
C TYR A 238 -2.74 -20.61 -12.97
N GLY A 239 -2.98 -21.76 -12.31
CA GLY A 239 -2.11 -22.94 -12.39
C GLY A 239 -0.85 -22.88 -11.52
N TYR A 240 -0.83 -22.07 -10.46
CA TYR A 240 0.23 -22.08 -9.44
C TYR A 240 -0.06 -23.05 -8.29
#